data_AF-D3B6G8-F1
#
_entry.id   AF-D3B6G8-F1
#
_cell.length_a   1.000
_cell.length_b   1.000
_cell.length_c   1.000
_cell.angle_alpha   90.00
_cell.angle_beta   90.00
_cell.angle_gamma   90.00
#
_symmetry.space_group_name_H-M   'P 1'
#
loop_
_entity.id
_entity.type
_entity.pdbx_description
1 polymer ?
#
loop_
_entity_poly.entity_id
_entity_poly.type
_entity_poly.pdbx_seq_one_letter_code
_entity_poly.pdbx_strand_id
1 'polypeptide(L)'
;MAETTNAADQRRPGGDRQQRGGGPQRGGQRGGRGGPQRGGQRRGGDNEKWTPVTKLGRLVAQGLIKSIHEIYLFSLPIKEHQIIDKFLSLKDEVMKIMPVQKQTRAGQRTRFKAFVVVGDANGHVGLGVKCAKEVATAISGAIVAAKLSVIPVRRGYWGSKLGAPHTVPTKVTGKCGSVALRLVPAPRGTGIVAARVPKKLLQYAGIEDVYTSSRGKTRTMGNFVLATFAAITKTYAYLTPDLWKVTPLEKTPYQKFSEILAEKKESN
;
A
#
# COMPACT_ATOMS: atom_id res chain seq x y z
N MET A 1 18.16 -78.83 20.24
CA MET A 1 19.23 -79.01 21.23
C MET A 1 19.29 -77.77 22.08
N ALA A 2 19.27 -78.01 23.38
CA ALA A 2 19.30 -77.17 24.59
C ALA A 2 20.09 -75.83 24.54
N GLU A 3 19.91 -74.83 25.40
CA GLU A 3 18.98 -74.49 26.50
C GLU A 3 19.44 -73.12 27.08
N THR A 4 18.49 -72.27 27.50
CA THR A 4 18.48 -71.40 28.71
C THR A 4 19.53 -70.27 28.86
N THR A 5 19.31 -69.12 29.50
CA THR A 5 18.41 -68.61 30.59
C THR A 5 18.13 -67.09 30.34
N ASN A 6 16.91 -66.53 30.45
CA ASN A 6 16.16 -66.09 31.66
C ASN A 6 16.99 -65.24 32.66
N ALA A 7 16.54 -64.13 33.26
CA ALA A 7 15.21 -63.57 33.47
C ALA A 7 15.30 -62.07 33.88
N ALA A 8 14.14 -61.44 33.96
CA ALA A 8 13.87 -60.08 34.36
C ALA A 8 13.93 -59.81 35.89
N ASP A 9 13.89 -58.52 36.24
CA ASP A 9 12.90 -57.89 37.14
C ASP A 9 13.36 -57.20 38.46
N GLN A 10 12.66 -56.08 38.74
CA GLN A 10 12.37 -55.35 40.00
C GLN A 10 13.37 -54.42 40.76
N ARG A 11 13.04 -53.10 40.68
CA ARG A 11 12.73 -52.10 41.74
C ARG A 11 13.60 -51.95 43.04
N ARG A 12 14.23 -50.75 43.16
CA ARG A 12 14.43 -49.75 44.29
C ARG A 12 14.32 -50.20 45.77
N PRO A 13 15.10 -49.67 46.76
CA PRO A 13 14.91 -48.29 47.31
C PRO A 13 16.10 -47.57 48.08
N GLY A 14 15.98 -46.23 48.25
CA GLY A 14 16.16 -45.42 49.49
C GLY A 14 17.52 -45.20 50.25
N GLY A 15 17.83 -43.93 50.58
CA GLY A 15 18.72 -43.41 51.67
C GLY A 15 20.15 -43.02 51.22
N ASP A 16 20.83 -41.92 51.61
CA ASP A 16 20.74 -41.03 52.78
C ASP A 16 21.51 -39.69 52.57
N ARG A 17 21.32 -38.75 53.52
CA ARG A 17 21.78 -37.33 53.59
C ARG A 17 23.30 -37.04 53.48
N GLN A 18 23.65 -35.85 52.94
CA GLN A 18 24.54 -34.87 53.62
C GLN A 18 24.49 -33.44 53.02
N GLN A 19 24.64 -32.46 53.91
CA GLN A 19 24.53 -31.00 53.77
C GLN A 19 25.84 -30.32 53.36
N ARG A 20 25.74 -29.10 52.78
CA ARG A 20 26.59 -27.87 52.94
C ARG A 20 26.47 -27.03 51.66
N GLY A 21 26.26 -25.72 51.61
CA GLY A 21 25.93 -24.58 52.48
C GLY A 21 25.49 -23.44 51.50
N GLY A 22 24.85 -22.32 51.84
CA GLY A 22 24.83 -21.53 53.06
C GLY A 22 25.22 -20.07 52.74
N GLY A 23 24.26 -19.24 52.28
CA GLY A 23 24.21 -17.78 52.52
C GLY A 23 24.35 -16.83 51.31
N PRO A 24 23.93 -15.54 51.40
CA PRO A 24 23.07 -14.91 52.40
C PRO A 24 21.84 -14.16 51.83
N GLN A 25 20.78 -14.09 52.65
CA GLN A 25 19.63 -13.19 52.48
C GLN A 25 20.06 -11.71 52.52
N ARG A 26 19.59 -10.92 51.56
CA ARG A 26 19.39 -9.47 51.75
C ARG A 26 17.99 -9.11 51.31
N GLY A 27 17.20 -8.69 52.30
CA GLY A 27 15.94 -8.00 52.10
C GLY A 27 16.14 -6.74 51.28
N GLY A 28 15.15 -6.47 50.43
CA GLY A 28 15.10 -5.30 49.57
C GLY A 28 13.66 -5.03 49.17
N GLN A 29 12.84 -4.60 50.13
CA GLN A 29 11.64 -3.83 49.83
C GLN A 29 12.06 -2.58 49.06
N ARG A 30 11.79 -2.56 47.75
CA ARG A 30 11.59 -1.31 47.01
C ARG A 30 10.42 -1.51 46.06
N GLY A 31 9.33 -0.85 46.39
CA GLY A 31 8.18 -0.67 45.52
C GLY A 31 8.62 -0.11 44.17
N GLY A 32 8.53 -0.96 43.15
CA GLY A 32 8.45 -0.51 41.77
C GLY A 32 7.02 -0.16 41.48
N ARG A 33 6.68 1.12 41.70
CA ARG A 33 5.44 1.77 41.25
C ARG A 33 5.02 1.17 39.91
N GLY A 34 3.80 0.61 39.87
CA GLY A 34 3.11 0.34 38.62
C GLY A 34 3.17 1.61 37.78
N GLY A 35 4.02 1.58 36.76
CA GLY A 35 4.03 2.63 35.76
C GLY A 35 2.62 2.71 35.19
N PRO A 36 2.07 3.91 34.93
CA PRO A 36 0.74 4.03 34.38
C PRO A 36 0.70 3.16 33.13
N GLN A 37 -0.15 2.12 33.14
CA GLN A 37 -0.65 1.55 31.91
C GLN A 37 -1.14 2.77 31.13
N ARG A 38 -0.36 3.20 30.14
CA ARG A 38 -0.86 4.08 29.09
C ARG A 38 -1.92 3.24 28.45
N GLY A 39 -3.14 3.38 28.96
CA GLY A 39 -4.34 2.83 28.39
C GLY A 39 -4.21 3.10 26.92
N GLY A 40 -4.22 2.02 26.13
CA GLY A 40 -4.32 2.15 24.70
C GLY A 40 -5.57 2.97 24.48
N GLN A 41 -5.37 4.26 24.18
CA GLN A 41 -6.42 5.15 23.76
C GLN A 41 -6.93 4.51 22.48
N ARG A 42 -7.96 3.69 22.62
CA ARG A 42 -8.90 3.42 21.54
C ARG A 42 -9.52 4.77 21.23
N ARG A 43 -8.83 5.59 20.45
CA ARG A 43 -9.50 6.57 19.58
C ARG A 43 -10.19 5.66 18.55
N GLY A 44 -11.44 5.25 18.77
CA GLY A 44 -12.54 6.14 19.09
C GLY A 44 -12.80 6.89 17.79
N GLY A 45 -13.66 6.30 16.97
CA GLY A 45 -14.03 6.82 15.67
C GLY A 45 -14.71 8.18 15.76
N ASP A 46 -14.95 8.71 14.56
CA ASP A 46 -15.83 9.83 14.22
C ASP A 46 -15.15 11.22 14.15
N ASN A 47 -14.92 11.63 12.89
CA ASN A 47 -14.70 13.00 12.42
C ASN A 47 -13.69 13.86 13.21
N GLU A 48 -12.47 13.37 13.40
CA GLU A 48 -11.35 14.24 13.76
C GLU A 48 -11.13 15.23 12.60
N LYS A 49 -11.51 16.50 12.81
CA LYS A 49 -11.37 17.58 11.84
C LYS A 49 -9.92 17.63 11.36
N TRP A 50 -9.68 17.36 10.07
CA TRP A 50 -8.33 17.28 9.51
C TRP A 50 -7.57 18.59 9.73
N THR A 51 -6.48 18.51 10.49
CA THR A 51 -5.51 19.59 10.69
C THR A 51 -4.29 19.35 9.79
N PRO A 52 -4.12 20.13 8.70
CA PRO A 52 -3.04 19.89 7.76
C PRO A 52 -1.69 20.29 8.35
N VAL A 53 -0.68 19.43 8.21
CA VAL A 53 0.67 19.68 8.71
C VAL A 53 1.59 20.19 7.59
N THR A 54 1.44 19.59 6.40
CA THR A 54 2.21 19.93 5.21
C THR A 54 1.78 21.25 4.58
N LYS A 55 2.70 21.89 3.84
CA LYS A 55 2.39 23.08 3.02
C LYS A 55 1.28 22.76 2.01
N LEU A 56 1.38 21.61 1.35
CA LEU A 56 0.37 21.13 0.41
C LEU A 56 -0.99 20.94 1.10
N GLY A 57 -1.02 20.27 2.26
CA GLY A 57 -2.24 20.07 3.03
C GLY A 57 -2.91 21.40 3.41
N ARG A 58 -2.12 22.42 3.78
CA ARG A 58 -2.66 23.75 4.11
C ARG A 58 -3.32 24.42 2.91
N LEU A 59 -2.68 24.40 1.75
CA LEU A 59 -3.23 24.97 0.51
C LEU A 59 -4.53 24.26 0.09
N VAL A 60 -4.57 22.94 0.23
CA VAL A 60 -5.75 22.13 -0.09
C VAL A 60 -6.88 22.37 0.91
N ALA A 61 -6.58 22.41 2.21
CA ALA A 61 -7.56 22.67 3.25
C ALA A 61 -8.18 24.07 3.16
N GLN A 62 -7.42 25.06 2.65
CA GLN A 62 -7.90 26.42 2.37
C GLN A 62 -8.66 26.54 1.04
N GLY A 63 -8.71 25.48 0.21
CA GLY A 63 -9.38 25.51 -1.09
C GLY A 63 -8.63 26.32 -2.17
N LEU A 64 -7.35 26.64 -1.96
CA LEU A 64 -6.52 27.37 -2.92
C LEU A 64 -6.15 26.49 -4.13
N ILE A 65 -5.93 25.19 -3.89
CA ILE A 65 -5.78 24.19 -4.93
C ILE A 65 -7.16 23.57 -5.16
N LYS A 66 -7.73 23.81 -6.35
CA LYS A 66 -9.09 23.35 -6.69
C LYS A 66 -9.11 21.94 -7.27
N SER A 67 -8.00 21.51 -7.87
CA SER A 67 -7.92 20.25 -8.59
C SER A 67 -6.68 19.44 -8.25
N ILE A 68 -6.83 18.12 -8.19
CA ILE A 68 -5.70 17.19 -8.06
C ILE A 68 -4.74 17.26 -9.26
N HIS A 69 -5.22 17.71 -10.42
CA HIS A 69 -4.40 17.90 -11.62
C HIS A 69 -3.27 18.91 -11.40
N GLU A 70 -3.49 19.96 -10.60
CA GLU A 70 -2.44 20.93 -10.26
C GLU A 70 -1.29 20.25 -9.48
N ILE A 71 -1.62 19.32 -8.59
CA ILE A 71 -0.65 18.56 -7.81
C ILE A 71 0.19 17.69 -8.74
N TYR A 72 -0.45 17.03 -9.71
CA TYR A 72 0.23 16.19 -10.70
C TYR A 72 1.11 16.99 -11.66
N LEU A 73 0.61 18.14 -12.15
CA LEU A 73 1.33 18.98 -13.11
C LEU A 73 2.67 19.46 -12.57
N PHE A 74 2.72 19.84 -11.29
CA PHE A 74 3.95 20.28 -10.63
C PHE A 74 4.68 19.16 -9.87
N SER A 75 4.25 17.90 -10.02
CA SER A 75 4.88 16.73 -9.39
C SER A 75 5.05 16.88 -7.86
N LEU A 76 4.05 17.46 -7.19
CA LEU A 76 4.12 17.70 -5.74
C LEU A 76 3.89 16.39 -4.96
N PRO A 77 4.77 16.03 -4.01
CA PRO A 77 4.64 14.77 -3.29
C PRO A 77 3.50 14.84 -2.26
N ILE A 78 2.57 13.89 -2.37
CA ILE A 78 1.46 13.73 -1.42
C ILE A 78 1.93 12.90 -0.23
N LYS A 79 1.85 13.47 0.98
CA LYS A 79 2.26 12.81 2.24
C LYS A 79 1.11 12.60 3.23
N GLU A 80 -0.03 13.22 2.97
CA GLU A 80 -1.26 13.10 3.78
C GLU A 80 -2.35 12.52 2.89
N HIS A 81 -3.00 11.43 3.33
CA HIS A 81 -4.05 10.79 2.51
C HIS A 81 -5.32 11.64 2.44
N GLN A 82 -5.56 12.47 3.45
CA GLN A 82 -6.70 13.38 3.55
C GLN A 82 -6.75 14.38 2.38
N ILE A 83 -5.59 14.73 1.80
CA ILE A 83 -5.50 15.58 0.61
C ILE A 83 -6.33 14.97 -0.53
N ILE A 84 -6.23 13.66 -0.74
CA ILE A 84 -6.90 12.99 -1.85
C ILE A 84 -8.37 12.73 -1.52
N ASP A 85 -8.68 12.45 -0.26
CA ASP A 85 -10.06 12.30 0.23
C ASP A 85 -10.90 13.57 0.02
N LYS A 86 -10.27 14.75 -0.07
CA LYS A 86 -10.95 16.01 -0.41
C LYS A 86 -11.25 16.17 -1.90
N PHE A 87 -10.43 15.60 -2.78
CA PHE A 87 -10.56 15.79 -4.24
C PHE A 87 -11.34 14.69 -4.93
N LEU A 88 -11.17 13.43 -4.50
CA LEU A 88 -11.64 12.26 -5.23
C LEU A 88 -12.55 11.39 -4.36
N SER A 89 -13.64 10.90 -4.96
CA SER A 89 -14.46 9.83 -4.38
C SER A 89 -13.83 8.49 -4.70
N LEU A 90 -13.00 8.01 -3.78
CA LEU A 90 -12.23 6.78 -3.97
C LEU A 90 -12.96 5.56 -3.42
N LYS A 91 -12.97 4.49 -4.21
CA LYS A 91 -13.36 3.15 -3.77
C LYS A 91 -12.10 2.33 -3.50
N ASP A 92 -12.10 1.55 -2.42
CA ASP A 92 -11.02 0.63 -2.07
C ASP A 92 -11.44 -0.83 -2.29
N GLU A 93 -10.48 -1.67 -2.69
CA GLU A 93 -10.66 -3.11 -2.78
C GLU A 93 -9.40 -3.85 -2.31
N VAL A 94 -9.61 -4.81 -1.41
CA VAL A 94 -8.54 -5.70 -0.94
C VAL A 94 -8.30 -6.80 -1.98
N MET A 95 -7.12 -6.79 -2.61
CA MET A 95 -6.78 -7.78 -3.64
C MET A 95 -6.36 -9.12 -3.03
N LYS A 96 -5.44 -9.08 -2.07
CA LYS A 96 -4.91 -10.27 -1.40
C LYS A 96 -4.30 -9.94 -0.06
N ILE A 97 -4.54 -10.83 0.88
CA ILE A 97 -3.88 -10.90 2.17
C ILE A 97 -3.02 -12.17 2.17
N MET A 98 -1.78 -12.07 2.62
CA MET A 98 -0.90 -13.23 2.76
C MET A 98 -0.15 -13.19 4.10
N PRO A 99 -0.03 -14.33 4.80
CA PRO A 99 0.82 -14.41 5.98
C PRO A 99 2.29 -14.38 5.55
N VAL A 100 3.10 -13.63 6.30
CA VAL A 100 4.56 -13.58 6.17
C VAL A 100 5.16 -13.85 7.54
N GLN A 101 6.17 -14.72 7.61
CA GLN A 101 6.71 -15.21 8.87
C GLN A 101 8.19 -14.85 8.99
N LYS A 102 8.63 -14.49 10.20
CA LYS A 102 10.04 -14.29 10.53
C LYS A 102 10.38 -15.19 11.71
N GLN A 103 11.40 -16.04 11.56
CA GLN A 103 11.98 -16.79 12.67
C GLN A 103 12.72 -15.84 13.61
N THR A 104 12.47 -15.95 14.91
CA THR A 104 13.17 -15.20 15.96
C THR A 104 13.73 -16.16 17.01
N ARG A 105 14.58 -15.65 17.91
CA ARG A 105 15.14 -16.46 19.02
C ARG A 105 14.05 -17.03 19.94
N ALA A 106 12.91 -16.34 20.05
CA ALA A 106 11.76 -16.75 20.86
C ALA A 106 10.61 -17.33 19.99
N GLY A 107 10.94 -18.06 18.92
CA GLY A 107 9.96 -18.71 18.05
C GLY A 107 9.57 -17.89 16.81
N GLN A 108 8.45 -18.26 16.18
CA GLN A 108 7.98 -17.64 14.94
C GLN A 108 7.16 -16.38 15.22
N ARG A 109 7.51 -15.28 14.52
CA ARG A 109 6.72 -14.05 14.50
C ARG A 109 6.03 -13.90 13.16
N THR A 110 4.71 -14.08 13.16
CA THR A 110 3.88 -13.93 11.98
C THR A 110 3.41 -12.48 11.82
N ARG A 111 3.21 -12.08 10.56
CA ARG A 111 2.66 -10.79 10.14
C ARG A 111 1.78 -11.04 8.92
N PHE A 112 0.92 -10.09 8.58
CA PHE A 112 0.09 -10.14 7.38
C PHE A 112 0.49 -9.03 6.43
N LYS A 113 0.69 -9.39 5.17
CA LYS A 113 0.90 -8.46 4.07
C LYS A 113 -0.41 -8.31 3.30
N ALA A 114 -0.92 -7.09 3.23
CA ALA A 114 -2.12 -6.75 2.48
C ALA A 114 -1.76 -5.95 1.22
N PHE A 115 -2.42 -6.29 0.12
CA PHE A 115 -2.40 -5.55 -1.14
C PHE A 115 -3.80 -4.95 -1.34
N VAL A 116 -3.87 -3.63 -1.43
CA VAL A 116 -5.12 -2.89 -1.59
C VAL A 116 -4.99 -1.97 -2.79
N VAL A 117 -6.03 -1.94 -3.61
CA VAL A 117 -6.16 -1.00 -4.73
C VAL A 117 -7.19 0.04 -4.34
N VAL A 118 -6.92 1.28 -4.73
CA VAL A 118 -7.82 2.41 -4.51
C VAL A 118 -7.96 3.16 -5.82
N GLY A 119 -9.17 3.56 -6.20
CA GLY A 119 -9.39 4.32 -7.43
C GLY A 119 -10.83 4.79 -7.60
N ASP A 120 -11.03 5.66 -8.58
CA ASP A 120 -12.31 6.31 -8.88
C ASP A 120 -12.97 5.80 -10.18
N ALA A 121 -12.37 4.80 -10.85
CA ALA A 121 -12.76 4.31 -12.17
C ALA A 121 -12.79 5.39 -13.27
N ASN A 122 -12.24 6.58 -13.01
CA ASN A 122 -12.23 7.73 -13.91
C ASN A 122 -10.82 8.15 -14.31
N GLY A 123 -9.84 7.26 -14.14
CA GLY A 123 -8.46 7.53 -14.49
C GLY A 123 -7.56 7.86 -13.30
N HIS A 124 -7.96 7.55 -12.07
CA HIS A 124 -7.07 7.60 -10.92
C HIS A 124 -6.97 6.23 -10.26
N VAL A 125 -5.74 5.74 -10.11
CA VAL A 125 -5.49 4.46 -9.44
C VAL A 125 -4.28 4.56 -8.52
N GLY A 126 -4.41 3.99 -7.33
CA GLY A 126 -3.38 3.86 -6.33
C GLY A 126 -3.24 2.41 -5.88
N LEU A 127 -2.02 2.02 -5.53
CA LEU A 127 -1.70 0.69 -5.04
C LEU A 127 -0.98 0.79 -3.70
N GLY A 128 -1.54 0.16 -2.69
CA GLY A 128 -1.01 0.13 -1.34
C GLY A 128 -0.55 -1.27 -0.96
N VAL A 129 0.64 -1.33 -0.36
CA VAL A 129 1.19 -2.56 0.20
C VAL A 129 1.66 -2.28 1.62
N LYS A 130 1.09 -2.97 2.60
CA LYS A 130 1.48 -2.82 4.00
C LYS A 130 1.61 -4.18 4.67
N CYS A 131 2.55 -4.27 5.60
CA CYS A 131 2.72 -5.42 6.47
C CYS A 131 2.50 -4.99 7.93
N ALA A 132 1.62 -5.67 8.65
CA ALA A 132 1.38 -5.45 10.08
C ALA A 132 1.24 -6.77 10.85
N LYS A 133 1.17 -6.71 12.18
CA LYS A 133 0.95 -7.90 13.02
C LYS A 133 -0.48 -8.43 12.87
N GLU A 134 -1.44 -7.52 12.75
CA GLU A 134 -2.86 -7.85 12.63
C GLU A 134 -3.35 -7.57 11.22
N VAL A 135 -4.39 -8.29 10.81
CA VAL A 135 -4.95 -8.17 9.46
C VAL A 135 -5.61 -6.81 9.24
N ALA A 136 -6.45 -6.36 10.17
CA ALA A 136 -7.17 -5.09 10.07
C ALA A 136 -6.20 -3.89 9.94
N THR A 137 -5.16 -3.85 10.79
CA THR A 137 -4.15 -2.77 10.73
C THR A 137 -3.33 -2.81 9.45
N ALA A 138 -3.09 -4.00 8.86
CA ALA A 138 -2.44 -4.11 7.56
C ALA A 138 -3.33 -3.56 6.44
N ILE A 139 -4.64 -3.84 6.47
CA ILE A 139 -5.60 -3.35 5.47
C ILE A 139 -5.72 -1.84 5.56
N SER A 140 -6.02 -1.28 6.73
CA SER A 140 -6.17 0.18 6.90
C SER A 140 -4.88 0.93 6.53
N GLY A 141 -3.71 0.39 6.92
CA GLY A 141 -2.43 0.96 6.53
C GLY A 141 -2.12 0.84 5.04
N ALA A 142 -2.63 -0.19 4.36
CA ALA A 142 -2.53 -0.33 2.91
C ALA A 142 -3.46 0.63 2.18
N ILE A 143 -4.68 0.89 2.67
CA ILE A 143 -5.57 1.92 2.12
C ILE A 143 -4.89 3.30 2.16
N VAL A 144 -4.31 3.67 3.30
CA VAL A 144 -3.56 4.95 3.43
C VAL A 144 -2.39 4.99 2.45
N ALA A 145 -1.60 3.92 2.35
CA ALA A 145 -0.49 3.85 1.41
C ALA A 145 -0.94 3.92 -0.06
N ALA A 146 -2.09 3.32 -0.40
CA ALA A 146 -2.66 3.37 -1.74
C ALA A 146 -3.13 4.78 -2.11
N LYS A 147 -3.74 5.50 -1.17
CA LYS A 147 -4.11 6.90 -1.37
C LYS A 147 -2.85 7.72 -1.68
N LEU A 148 -1.80 7.63 -0.86
CA LEU A 148 -0.55 8.37 -1.12
C LEU A 148 0.11 8.07 -2.48
N SER A 149 -0.16 6.90 -3.07
CA SER A 149 0.38 6.47 -4.35
C SER A 149 -0.60 6.58 -5.52
N VAL A 150 -1.66 7.39 -5.42
CA VAL A 150 -2.61 7.59 -6.53
C VAL A 150 -1.93 8.34 -7.68
N ILE A 151 -1.98 7.74 -8.86
CA ILE A 151 -1.39 8.24 -10.10
C ILE A 151 -2.51 8.43 -11.13
N PRO A 152 -2.45 9.48 -11.97
CA PRO A 152 -3.38 9.63 -13.09
C PRO A 152 -3.08 8.59 -14.17
N VAL A 153 -4.12 8.11 -14.83
CA VAL A 153 -4.05 7.13 -15.92
C VAL A 153 -4.46 7.80 -17.21
N ARG A 154 -3.57 7.73 -18.21
CA ARG A 154 -3.90 8.26 -19.52
C ARG A 154 -4.73 7.25 -20.30
N ARG A 155 -5.98 7.61 -20.56
CA ARG A 155 -6.88 6.87 -21.46
C ARG A 155 -6.83 7.49 -22.86
N GLY A 156 -7.12 6.69 -23.86
CA GLY A 156 -7.05 7.06 -25.27
C GLY A 156 -8.02 6.26 -26.12
N TYR A 157 -7.67 6.14 -27.40
CA TYR A 157 -8.52 5.59 -28.44
C TYR A 157 -7.81 4.52 -29.24
N TRP A 158 -8.58 3.63 -29.84
CA TRP A 158 -8.10 2.66 -30.82
C TRP A 158 -8.41 3.19 -32.23
N GLY A 159 -7.38 3.71 -32.91
CA GLY A 159 -7.51 4.26 -34.26
C GLY A 159 -8.23 5.60 -34.33
N SER A 160 -9.55 5.62 -34.16
CA SER A 160 -10.40 6.82 -34.31
C SER A 160 -10.83 7.42 -32.97
N LYS A 161 -10.89 8.76 -32.90
CA LYS A 161 -11.29 9.55 -31.72
C LYS A 161 -12.82 9.62 -31.60
N LEU A 162 -13.44 8.48 -31.30
CA LEU A 162 -14.89 8.37 -31.14
C LEU A 162 -15.27 8.43 -29.65
N GLY A 163 -16.14 9.35 -29.25
CA GLY A 163 -16.69 9.45 -27.89
C GLY A 163 -15.65 9.60 -26.78
N ALA A 164 -15.94 9.04 -25.60
CA ALA A 164 -15.03 9.06 -24.45
C ALA A 164 -13.82 8.13 -24.61
N PRO A 165 -12.64 8.47 -24.05
CA PRO A 165 -11.50 7.57 -24.03
C PRO A 165 -11.81 6.27 -23.27
N HIS A 166 -11.65 5.13 -23.94
CA HIS A 166 -12.04 3.80 -23.43
C HIS A 166 -10.86 2.82 -23.30
N THR A 167 -9.78 3.05 -24.07
CA THR A 167 -8.62 2.15 -24.12
C THR A 167 -7.32 2.86 -23.71
N VAL A 168 -6.19 2.16 -23.79
CA VAL A 168 -4.85 2.72 -23.55
C VAL A 168 -4.37 3.43 -24.83
N PRO A 169 -3.70 4.60 -24.76
CA PRO A 169 -3.28 5.34 -25.95
C PRO A 169 -2.24 4.58 -26.80
N THR A 170 -1.34 3.83 -26.17
CA THR A 170 -0.28 3.07 -26.86
C THR A 170 0.00 1.75 -26.17
N LYS A 171 0.77 0.88 -26.82
CA LYS A 171 1.22 -0.38 -26.21
C LYS A 171 2.24 -0.07 -25.11
N VAL A 172 1.86 -0.26 -23.85
CA VAL A 172 2.72 0.01 -22.69
C VAL A 172 3.15 -1.29 -22.01
N THR A 173 4.38 -1.32 -21.51
CA THR A 173 4.92 -2.48 -20.81
C THR A 173 5.42 -2.11 -19.41
N GLY A 174 4.86 -2.76 -18.40
CA GLY A 174 5.28 -2.68 -17.00
C GLY A 174 6.05 -3.93 -16.58
N LYS A 175 7.07 -3.76 -15.73
CA LYS A 175 7.89 -4.87 -15.24
C LYS A 175 8.08 -4.77 -13.73
N CYS A 176 7.97 -5.90 -13.04
CA CYS A 176 8.36 -6.04 -11.64
C CYS A 176 8.94 -7.45 -11.42
N GLY A 177 10.19 -7.55 -10.96
CA GLY A 177 10.92 -8.81 -10.92
C GLY A 177 11.06 -9.43 -12.31
N SER A 178 10.74 -10.72 -12.45
CA SER A 178 10.73 -11.42 -13.74
C SER A 178 9.43 -11.24 -14.53
N VAL A 179 8.41 -10.61 -13.95
CA VAL A 179 7.09 -10.48 -14.57
C VAL A 179 7.02 -9.22 -15.42
N ALA A 180 6.65 -9.38 -16.69
CA ALA A 180 6.37 -8.28 -17.60
C ALA A 180 4.91 -8.36 -18.06
N LEU A 181 4.16 -7.27 -17.88
CA LEU A 181 2.80 -7.12 -18.38
C LEU A 181 2.79 -6.10 -19.51
N ARG A 182 2.23 -6.48 -20.66
CA ARG A 182 1.99 -5.61 -21.80
C ARG A 182 0.50 -5.32 -21.90
N LEU A 183 0.15 -4.03 -21.91
CA LEU A 183 -1.19 -3.57 -22.28
C LEU A 183 -1.18 -3.26 -23.78
N VAL A 184 -2.17 -3.78 -24.49
CA VAL A 184 -2.35 -3.59 -25.92
C VAL A 184 -3.73 -2.95 -26.14
N PRO A 185 -3.79 -1.78 -26.81
CA PRO A 185 -5.07 -1.11 -27.10
C PRO A 185 -6.01 -2.04 -27.87
N ALA A 186 -7.29 -2.00 -27.55
CA ALA A 186 -8.32 -2.86 -28.12
C ALA A 186 -9.48 -2.03 -28.69
N PRO A 187 -10.20 -2.54 -29.70
CA PRO A 187 -11.39 -1.88 -30.21
C PRO A 187 -12.51 -1.85 -29.17
N ARG A 188 -13.46 -0.92 -29.34
CA ARG A 188 -14.60 -0.77 -28.44
C ARG A 188 -15.44 -2.04 -28.31
N GLY A 189 -15.85 -2.34 -27.08
CA GLY A 189 -16.71 -3.49 -26.77
C GLY A 189 -15.94 -4.81 -26.60
N THR A 190 -14.61 -4.77 -26.64
CA THR A 190 -13.76 -5.94 -26.32
C THR A 190 -13.85 -6.30 -24.84
N GLY A 191 -14.02 -5.29 -23.99
CA GLY A 191 -13.89 -5.41 -22.55
C GLY A 191 -12.44 -5.65 -22.10
N ILE A 192 -12.28 -5.91 -20.81
CA ILE A 192 -10.97 -6.15 -20.19
C ILE A 192 -10.61 -7.63 -20.32
N VAL A 193 -9.76 -7.95 -21.31
CA VAL A 193 -9.23 -9.30 -21.52
C VAL A 193 -7.96 -9.47 -20.70
N ALA A 194 -8.15 -9.83 -19.43
CA ALA A 194 -7.07 -10.03 -18.48
C ALA A 194 -7.41 -11.08 -17.40
N ALA A 195 -6.38 -11.59 -16.73
CA ALA A 195 -6.54 -12.39 -15.52
C ALA A 195 -7.24 -11.58 -14.41
N ARG A 196 -7.83 -12.28 -13.42
CA ARG A 196 -8.65 -11.65 -12.35
C ARG A 196 -7.98 -10.46 -11.66
N VAL A 197 -6.67 -10.54 -11.42
CA VAL A 197 -5.91 -9.52 -10.67
C VAL A 197 -5.70 -8.24 -11.49
N PRO A 198 -5.08 -8.27 -12.69
CA PRO A 198 -5.01 -7.09 -13.54
C PRO A 198 -6.37 -6.55 -13.96
N LYS A 199 -7.38 -7.43 -14.13
CA LYS A 199 -8.73 -7.00 -14.51
C LYS A 199 -9.30 -6.00 -13.51
N LYS A 200 -9.22 -6.30 -12.22
CA LYS A 200 -9.64 -5.37 -11.15
C LYS A 200 -8.86 -4.05 -11.21
N LEU A 201 -7.52 -4.10 -11.28
CA LEU A 201 -6.69 -2.89 -11.40
C LEU A 201 -7.09 -2.00 -12.59
N LEU A 202 -7.36 -2.60 -13.74
CA LEU A 202 -7.75 -1.88 -14.96
C LEU A 202 -9.15 -1.28 -14.85
N GLN A 203 -10.07 -1.94 -14.15
CA GLN A 203 -11.40 -1.37 -13.82
C GLN A 203 -11.28 -0.11 -12.97
N TYR A 204 -10.47 -0.16 -11.90
CA TYR A 204 -10.23 1.02 -11.05
C TYR A 204 -9.49 2.15 -11.78
N ALA A 205 -8.68 1.80 -12.78
CA ALA A 205 -8.04 2.76 -13.67
C ALA A 205 -9.01 3.37 -14.71
N GLY A 206 -10.25 2.87 -14.83
CA GLY A 206 -11.24 3.36 -15.79
C GLY A 206 -10.98 2.93 -17.23
N ILE A 207 -10.19 1.88 -17.45
CA ILE A 207 -9.94 1.31 -18.79
C ILE A 207 -11.02 0.26 -19.05
N GLU A 208 -11.77 0.43 -20.13
CA GLU A 208 -12.87 -0.46 -20.51
C GLU A 208 -12.41 -1.57 -21.45
N ASP A 209 -11.59 -1.23 -22.45
CA ASP A 209 -11.17 -2.15 -23.50
C ASP A 209 -9.64 -2.27 -23.55
N VAL A 210 -9.12 -3.48 -23.31
CA VAL A 210 -7.68 -3.74 -23.41
C VAL A 210 -7.38 -5.23 -23.54
N TYR A 211 -6.45 -5.57 -24.43
CA TYR A 211 -5.81 -6.88 -24.44
C TYR A 211 -4.57 -6.86 -23.55
N THR A 212 -4.42 -7.88 -22.72
CA THR A 212 -3.25 -8.01 -21.86
C THR A 212 -2.44 -9.25 -22.21
N SER A 213 -1.11 -9.12 -22.17
CA SER A 213 -0.20 -10.25 -22.29
C SER A 213 0.81 -10.19 -21.16
N SER A 214 0.99 -11.30 -20.46
CA SER A 214 1.94 -11.42 -19.36
C SER A 214 3.01 -12.46 -19.67
N ARG A 215 4.28 -12.15 -19.39
CA ARG A 215 5.41 -13.08 -19.48
C ARG A 215 6.15 -13.16 -18.14
N GLY A 216 6.83 -14.29 -17.89
CA GLY A 216 7.57 -14.54 -16.65
C GLY A 216 6.76 -15.29 -15.58
N LYS A 217 7.19 -15.21 -14.32
CA LYS A 217 6.56 -15.96 -13.21
C LYS A 217 5.31 -15.26 -12.67
N THR A 218 4.18 -15.41 -13.35
CA THR A 218 2.90 -14.74 -13.03
C THR A 218 2.19 -15.28 -11.79
N ARG A 219 2.57 -16.46 -11.28
CA ARG A 219 1.97 -17.08 -10.09
C ARG A 219 2.16 -16.24 -8.82
N THR A 220 3.22 -15.44 -8.73
CA THR A 220 3.49 -14.57 -7.59
C THR A 220 2.69 -13.27 -7.69
N MET A 221 1.53 -13.26 -7.04
CA MET A 221 0.58 -12.14 -7.15
C MET A 221 1.19 -10.77 -6.83
N GLY A 222 2.07 -10.67 -5.83
CA GLY A 222 2.66 -9.37 -5.44
C GLY A 222 3.42 -8.69 -6.58
N ASN A 223 4.26 -9.43 -7.29
CA ASN A 223 5.01 -8.88 -8.44
C ASN A 223 4.08 -8.63 -9.63
N PHE A 224 3.07 -9.47 -9.82
CA PHE A 224 2.12 -9.31 -10.92
C PHE A 224 1.27 -8.04 -10.79
N VAL A 225 0.78 -7.75 -9.58
CA VAL A 225 0.06 -6.51 -9.24
C VAL A 225 0.96 -5.29 -9.49
N LEU A 226 2.20 -5.32 -8.98
CA LEU A 226 3.15 -4.23 -9.16
C LEU A 226 3.54 -4.01 -10.64
N ALA A 227 3.72 -5.09 -11.41
CA ALA A 227 4.00 -5.01 -12.84
C ALA A 227 2.83 -4.39 -13.61
N THR A 228 1.59 -4.71 -13.21
CA THR A 228 0.37 -4.12 -13.79
C THR A 228 0.30 -2.63 -13.50
N PHE A 229 0.49 -2.23 -12.23
CA PHE A 229 0.49 -0.83 -11.83
C PHE A 229 1.58 -0.04 -12.57
N ALA A 230 2.80 -0.59 -12.68
CA ALA A 230 3.88 0.02 -13.44
C ALA A 230 3.58 0.18 -14.94
N ALA A 231 2.77 -0.71 -15.54
CA ALA A 231 2.33 -0.56 -16.92
C ALA A 231 1.39 0.63 -17.08
N ILE A 232 0.45 0.79 -16.13
CA ILE A 232 -0.51 1.89 -16.09
C ILE A 232 0.19 3.24 -15.89
N THR A 233 1.17 3.32 -14.98
CA THR A 233 1.95 4.56 -14.75
C THR A 233 2.66 5.03 -16.03
N LYS A 234 3.13 4.11 -16.86
CA LYS A 234 3.85 4.42 -18.11
C LYS A 234 2.94 4.92 -19.24
N THR A 235 1.63 5.00 -19.04
CA THR A 235 0.71 5.56 -20.06
C THR A 235 1.00 7.03 -20.36
N TYR A 236 1.52 7.79 -19.40
CA TYR A 236 1.99 9.17 -19.59
C TYR A 236 3.45 9.27 -20.08
N ALA A 237 4.21 8.17 -20.12
CA ALA A 237 5.61 8.19 -20.57
C ALA A 237 5.76 8.32 -22.09
N TYR A 238 4.65 8.18 -22.85
CA TYR A 238 4.66 8.30 -24.30
C TYR A 238 4.01 9.61 -24.74
N LEU A 239 4.77 10.39 -25.53
CA LEU A 239 4.30 11.64 -26.11
C LEU A 239 3.62 11.37 -27.45
N THR A 240 2.33 11.67 -27.55
CA THR A 240 1.60 11.63 -28.82
C THR A 240 1.64 13.01 -29.48
N PRO A 241 1.45 13.10 -30.82
CA PRO A 241 1.38 14.39 -31.52
C PRO A 241 0.41 15.41 -30.90
N ASP A 242 -0.71 14.94 -30.33
CA ASP A 242 -1.68 15.78 -29.61
C ASP A 242 -1.09 16.57 -28.42
N LEU A 243 0.02 16.10 -27.85
CA LEU A 243 0.69 16.70 -26.69
C LEU A 243 1.96 17.48 -27.08
N TRP A 244 2.26 17.66 -28.36
CA TRP A 244 3.48 18.35 -28.82
C TRP A 244 3.38 19.86 -28.73
N LYS A 245 2.17 20.40 -28.54
CA LYS A 245 1.96 21.83 -28.35
C LYS A 245 2.73 22.29 -27.11
N VAL A 246 3.59 23.29 -27.28
CA VAL A 246 4.36 23.87 -26.19
C VAL A 246 3.39 24.60 -25.25
N THR A 247 3.23 24.09 -24.04
CA THR A 247 2.49 24.75 -22.97
C THR A 247 3.46 25.54 -22.09
N PRO A 248 3.26 26.84 -21.86
CA PRO A 248 4.12 27.61 -20.97
C PRO A 248 4.02 27.08 -19.53
N LEU A 249 5.15 27.12 -18.81
CA LEU A 249 5.19 26.63 -17.44
C LEU A 249 4.55 27.64 -16.48
N GLU A 250 3.48 27.19 -15.83
CA GLU A 250 2.81 27.82 -14.68
C GLU A 250 3.80 28.19 -13.55
N LYS A 251 3.59 29.27 -12.80
CA LYS A 251 4.20 29.38 -11.46
C LYS A 251 3.66 28.25 -10.57
N THR A 252 4.54 27.65 -9.76
CA THR A 252 4.11 26.58 -8.84
C THR A 252 3.14 27.11 -7.77
N PRO A 253 2.23 26.29 -7.23
CA PRO A 253 1.33 26.70 -6.14
C PRO A 253 2.08 27.25 -4.92
N TYR A 254 3.28 26.74 -4.65
CA TYR A 254 4.13 27.25 -3.56
C TYR A 254 4.67 28.65 -3.81
N GLN A 255 4.92 29.03 -5.06
CA GLN A 255 5.29 30.39 -5.43
C GLN A 255 4.08 31.32 -5.49
N LYS A 256 2.93 30.84 -5.98
CA LYS A 256 1.69 31.63 -6.06
C LYS A 256 1.16 32.01 -4.67
N PHE A 257 1.28 31.11 -3.69
CA PHE A 257 0.72 31.29 -2.35
C PHE A 257 1.80 31.35 -1.25
N SER A 258 2.97 31.92 -1.57
CA SER A 258 4.10 31.99 -0.63
C SER A 258 3.78 32.80 0.63
N GLU A 259 3.06 33.91 0.48
CA GLU A 259 2.68 34.83 1.56
C GLU A 259 1.76 34.13 2.58
N ILE A 260 0.70 33.47 2.09
CA ILE A 260 -0.25 32.70 2.90
C ILE A 260 0.46 31.56 3.67
N LEU A 261 1.47 30.95 3.07
CA LEU A 261 2.27 29.91 3.72
C LEU A 261 3.23 30.46 4.78
N ALA A 262 3.64 31.73 4.66
CA ALA A 262 4.51 32.42 5.60
C ALA A 262 3.76 32.91 6.85
N GLU A 263 2.60 33.55 6.68
CA GLU A 263 1.80 34.13 7.78
C GLU A 263 1.46 33.11 8.88
N LYS A 264 1.10 31.88 8.50
CA LYS A 264 0.77 30.81 9.46
C LYS A 264 1.96 30.26 10.24
N LYS A 265 3.20 30.63 9.88
CA LYS A 265 4.38 30.25 10.64
C LYS A 265 4.57 31.14 11.88
N GLU A 266 4.04 32.36 11.85
CA GLU A 266 4.23 33.37 12.90
C GLU A 266 3.15 33.31 13.99
N SER A 267 2.02 32.65 13.72
CA SER A 267 0.90 32.50 14.65
C SER A 267 1.02 31.28 15.60
N ASN A 268 2.22 30.74 15.79
CA ASN A 268 2.53 29.57 16.61
C ASN A 268 3.84 29.82 17.37
#